data_AF-A0A0Q5BMF5-F1
#
_entry.id   AF-A0A0Q5BMF5-F1
#
_cell.length_a   1.000
_cell.length_b   1.000
_cell.length_c   1.000
_cell.angle_alpha   90.00
_cell.angle_beta   90.00
_cell.angle_gamma   90.00
#
_symmetry.space_group_name_H-M   'P 1'
#
loop_
_entity.id
_entity.type
_entity.pdbx_description
1 polymer ?
#
loop_
_entity_poly.entity_id
_entity_poly.type
_entity_poly.pdbx_seq_one_letter_code
_entity_poly.pdbx_strand_id
1 'polypeptide(L)'
;MTAENITAAEDDAAARASERYEQASAPTGGAWTRAEGNEAGRALLEAALGGADAVDMAIGRPRAGSGKKGITPTRSVRWGVERIRRGEAQAATEGIEFSALARRALDEYLERHTA
;
A
#
# COMPACT_ATOMS: atom_id res chain seq x y z
N MET A 1 16.29 -25.04 -3.85
CA MET A 1 15.82 -24.28 -2.68
C MET A 1 17.03 -23.56 -2.12
N THR A 2 17.32 -22.37 -2.63
CA THR A 2 18.44 -21.54 -2.17
C THR A 2 18.01 -20.85 -0.89
N ALA A 3 18.71 -21.12 0.21
CA ALA A 3 18.56 -20.36 1.44
C ALA A 3 18.88 -18.89 1.12
N GLU A 4 17.87 -18.02 1.22
CA GLU A 4 18.07 -16.58 1.15
C GLU A 4 18.91 -16.18 2.36
N ASN A 5 20.07 -15.56 2.11
CA ASN A 5 20.96 -15.07 3.15
C ASN A 5 20.22 -13.97 3.93
N ILE A 6 19.77 -14.29 5.14
CA ILE A 6 19.29 -13.29 6.10
C ILE A 6 20.44 -12.32 6.35
N THR A 7 20.17 -11.03 6.20
CA THR A 7 21.17 -10.01 6.47
C THR A 7 21.35 -9.84 7.98
N ALA A 8 22.55 -9.44 8.42
CA ALA A 8 22.81 -9.22 9.85
C ALA A 8 21.83 -8.20 10.48
N ALA A 9 21.33 -7.25 9.69
CA ALA A 9 20.31 -6.29 10.11
C ALA A 9 18.94 -6.93 10.36
N GLU A 10 18.57 -7.95 9.57
CA GLU A 10 17.35 -8.72 9.74
C GLU A 10 17.47 -9.68 10.94
N ASP A 11 18.63 -10.29 11.15
CA ASP A 11 18.92 -11.08 12.35
C ASP A 11 18.87 -10.23 13.63
N ASP A 12 19.48 -9.04 13.62
CA ASP A 12 19.41 -8.09 14.75
C ASP A 12 17.99 -7.57 14.99
N ALA A 13 17.19 -7.41 13.94
CA ALA A 13 15.78 -7.05 14.06
C ALA A 13 14.97 -8.20 14.66
N ALA A 14 15.24 -9.44 14.24
CA ALA A 14 14.61 -10.64 14.79
C ALA A 14 15.00 -10.87 16.26
N ALA A 15 16.26 -10.66 16.63
CA ALA A 15 16.74 -10.78 18.00
C ALA A 15 16.07 -9.75 18.92
N ARG A 16 16.01 -8.47 18.51
CA ARG A 16 15.29 -7.42 19.26
C ARG A 16 13.79 -7.67 19.37
N ALA A 17 13.18 -8.25 18.33
CA ALA A 17 11.79 -8.67 18.40
C ALA A 17 11.61 -9.80 19.43
N SER A 18 12.49 -10.80 19.43
CA SER A 18 12.45 -11.95 20.36
C SER A 18 12.60 -11.52 21.83
N GLU A 19 13.56 -10.65 22.14
CA GLU A 19 13.79 -10.13 23.51
C GLU A 19 12.53 -9.43 24.07
N ARG A 20 11.80 -8.70 23.21
CA ARG A 20 10.55 -8.03 23.58
C ARG A 20 9.41 -9.01 23.87
N TYR A 21 9.39 -10.17 23.23
CA TYR A 21 8.36 -11.20 23.46
C TYR A 21 8.61 -12.00 24.74
N GLU A 22 9.87 -12.24 25.11
CA GLU A 22 10.20 -12.95 26.36
C GLU A 22 9.79 -12.18 27.62
N GLN A 23 9.67 -10.86 27.53
CA GLN A 23 9.25 -9.98 28.63
C GLN A 23 7.75 -9.65 28.61
N ALA A 24 7.01 -10.14 27.61
CA ALA A 24 5.58 -9.92 27.57
C ALA A 24 4.91 -10.71 28.71
N SER A 25 3.75 -10.26 29.17
CA SER A 25 2.87 -11.06 30.02
C SER A 25 1.54 -11.24 29.30
N ALA A 26 0.90 -12.39 29.50
CA ALA A 26 -0.40 -12.62 28.91
C ALA A 26 -1.40 -11.57 29.41
N PRO A 27 -2.17 -10.91 28.53
CA PRO A 27 -3.19 -9.96 28.96
C PRO A 27 -4.21 -10.67 29.84
N THR A 28 -4.74 -9.98 30.85
CA THR A 28 -5.70 -10.55 31.80
C THR A 28 -6.92 -11.12 31.06
N GLY A 29 -7.15 -12.44 31.19
CA GLY A 29 -8.23 -13.15 30.49
C GLY A 29 -7.87 -13.66 29.09
N GLY A 30 -6.65 -13.41 28.60
CA GLY A 30 -6.12 -13.94 27.36
C GLY A 30 -5.24 -15.18 27.59
N ALA A 31 -5.24 -16.09 26.62
CA ALA A 31 -4.29 -17.19 26.55
C ALA A 31 -3.26 -16.90 25.45
N TRP A 32 -2.00 -17.23 25.70
CA TRP A 32 -1.00 -17.29 24.65
C TRP A 32 -1.06 -18.64 23.96
N THR A 33 -1.07 -18.63 22.64
CA THR A 33 -1.03 -19.86 21.84
C THR A 33 0.15 -19.75 20.91
N ARG A 34 1.05 -20.75 20.98
CA ARG A 34 2.16 -20.87 20.05
C ARG A 34 1.70 -21.71 18.86
N ALA A 35 2.01 -21.25 17.67
CA ALA A 35 1.83 -22.01 16.44
C ALA A 35 3.21 -22.39 15.90
N GLU A 36 3.44 -23.67 15.62
CA GLU A 36 4.66 -24.14 14.97
C GLU A 36 4.36 -24.49 13.50
N GLY A 37 5.21 -24.04 12.59
CA GLY A 37 5.05 -24.25 11.15
C GLY A 37 4.66 -22.98 10.38
N ASN A 38 4.90 -23.01 9.07
CA ASN A 38 4.50 -21.92 8.17
C ASN A 38 2.96 -21.82 8.15
N GLU A 39 2.42 -20.60 8.13
CA GLU A 39 0.97 -20.30 8.14
C GLU A 39 0.17 -20.73 9.38
N ALA A 40 0.77 -21.41 10.36
CA ALA A 40 0.07 -21.87 11.57
C ALA A 40 -0.54 -20.72 12.39
N GLY A 41 0.13 -19.55 12.42
CA GLY A 41 -0.42 -18.35 13.04
C GLY A 41 -1.65 -17.79 12.32
N ARG A 42 -1.71 -17.91 10.99
CA ARG A 42 -2.87 -17.49 10.20
C ARG A 42 -4.06 -18.43 10.46
N ALA A 43 -3.84 -19.73 10.51
CA ALA A 43 -4.88 -20.71 10.83
C ALA A 43 -5.50 -20.47 12.23
N LEU A 44 -4.68 -20.12 13.23
CA LEU A 44 -5.19 -19.74 14.56
C LEU A 44 -6.06 -18.48 14.51
N LEU A 45 -5.66 -17.48 13.73
CA LEU A 45 -6.43 -16.26 13.53
C LEU A 45 -7.75 -16.54 12.79
N GLU A 46 -7.75 -17.42 11.79
CA GLU A 46 -8.96 -17.80 11.05
C GLU A 46 -9.96 -18.52 11.96
N ALA A 47 -9.47 -19.42 12.83
CA ALA A 47 -10.29 -20.09 13.83
C ALA A 47 -10.87 -19.12 14.87
N ALA A 48 -10.08 -18.12 15.31
CA ALA A 48 -10.51 -17.15 16.31
C ALA A 48 -11.46 -16.08 15.75
N LEU A 49 -11.25 -15.63 14.51
CA LEU A 49 -11.99 -14.53 13.88
C LEU A 49 -13.13 -15.00 12.97
N GLY A 50 -13.27 -16.31 12.76
CA GLY A 50 -14.38 -16.90 12.01
C GLY A 50 -14.18 -16.96 10.50
N GLY A 51 -12.93 -16.89 10.01
CA GLY A 51 -12.58 -17.13 8.61
C GLY A 51 -11.53 -16.18 8.04
N ALA A 52 -11.00 -16.53 6.86
CA ALA A 52 -9.95 -15.81 6.15
C ALA A 52 -10.28 -14.32 5.91
N ASP A 53 -11.52 -14.00 5.53
CA ASP A 53 -11.95 -12.61 5.30
C ASP A 53 -11.87 -11.75 6.56
N ALA A 54 -12.23 -12.32 7.71
CA ALA A 54 -12.16 -11.63 9.01
C ALA A 54 -10.71 -11.41 9.44
N VAL A 55 -9.82 -12.37 9.16
CA VAL A 55 -8.38 -12.24 9.37
C VAL A 55 -7.78 -11.16 8.47
N ASP A 56 -8.14 -11.14 7.19
CA ASP A 56 -7.64 -10.14 6.25
C ASP A 56 -8.15 -8.73 6.59
N MET A 57 -9.34 -8.60 7.19
CA MET A 57 -9.81 -7.32 7.73
C MET A 57 -9.11 -6.92 9.05
N ALA A 58 -8.76 -7.89 9.90
CA ALA A 58 -8.13 -7.64 11.19
C ALA A 58 -6.62 -7.36 11.09
N ILE A 59 -5.91 -8.07 10.19
CA ILE A 59 -4.48 -7.88 9.90
C ILE A 59 -4.30 -6.80 8.83
N GLY A 60 -5.18 -6.76 7.84
CA GLY A 60 -5.12 -5.81 6.75
C GLY A 60 -5.54 -4.40 7.16
N ARG A 61 -4.97 -3.40 6.49
CA ARG A 61 -5.43 -2.03 6.60
C ARG A 61 -6.88 -1.96 6.07
N PRO A 62 -7.86 -1.45 6.83
CA PRO A 62 -9.25 -1.39 6.36
C PRO A 62 -9.30 -0.56 5.07
N ARG A 63 -9.52 -1.23 3.94
CA ARG A 63 -9.87 -0.59 2.69
C ARG A 63 -11.35 -0.74 2.50
N ALA A 64 -12.10 0.23 3.01
CA ALA A 64 -13.48 0.40 2.61
C ALA A 64 -13.55 0.38 1.07
N GLY A 65 -14.12 -0.68 0.51
CA GLY A 65 -14.65 -0.71 -0.85
C GLY A 65 -13.66 -0.72 -2.01
N SER A 66 -12.38 -1.07 -1.84
CA SER A 66 -11.46 -1.32 -2.98
C SER A 66 -11.69 -2.70 -3.63
N GLY A 67 -12.95 -3.05 -3.90
CA GLY A 67 -13.31 -4.09 -4.86
C GLY A 67 -13.17 -3.49 -6.25
N LYS A 68 -12.19 -3.97 -7.02
CA LYS A 68 -11.57 -3.32 -8.20
C LYS A 68 -10.52 -2.30 -7.78
N LYS A 69 -9.27 -2.63 -8.10
CA LYS A 69 -8.20 -1.67 -8.39
C LYS A 69 -8.84 -0.36 -8.90
N GLY A 70 -8.78 0.71 -8.12
CA GLY A 70 -9.00 2.06 -8.63
C GLY A 70 -7.88 2.40 -9.59
N ILE A 71 -7.86 1.76 -10.77
CA ILE A 71 -7.11 2.26 -11.90
C ILE A 71 -7.87 3.50 -12.30
N THR A 72 -7.36 4.66 -11.91
CA THR A 72 -7.72 5.90 -12.60
C THR A 72 -7.61 5.61 -14.09
N PRO A 73 -8.70 5.74 -14.87
CA PRO A 73 -8.69 5.36 -16.27
C PRO A 73 -7.59 6.15 -16.98
N THR A 74 -6.61 5.45 -17.52
CA THR A 74 -5.49 6.07 -18.22
C THR A 74 -5.79 6.11 -19.71
N ARG A 75 -5.56 7.28 -20.32
CA ARG A 75 -5.62 7.45 -21.78
C ARG A 75 -4.31 8.04 -22.27
N SER A 76 -3.68 7.37 -23.23
CA SER A 76 -2.47 7.88 -23.88
C SER A 76 -2.84 8.83 -25.02
N VAL A 77 -2.15 9.97 -25.07
CA VAL A 77 -2.33 11.00 -26.10
C VAL A 77 -0.98 11.42 -26.65
N ARG A 78 -0.91 11.69 -27.96
CA ARG A 78 0.32 12.18 -28.60
C ARG A 78 0.29 13.69 -28.69
N TRP A 79 1.29 14.35 -28.13
CA TRP A 79 1.45 15.80 -28.21
C TRP A 79 2.67 16.15 -29.06
N GLY A 80 2.65 17.33 -29.68
CA GLY A 80 3.83 17.86 -30.36
C GLY A 80 4.94 18.15 -29.35
N VAL A 81 6.20 17.94 -29.75
CA VAL A 81 7.39 18.09 -28.89
C VAL A 81 7.43 19.46 -28.20
N GLU A 82 7.16 20.53 -28.94
CA GLU A 82 7.19 21.88 -28.39
C GLU A 82 6.11 22.12 -27.32
N ARG A 83 4.96 21.45 -27.43
CA ARG A 83 3.91 21.53 -26.41
C ARG A 83 4.33 20.85 -25.12
N ILE A 84 4.98 19.69 -25.23
CA ILE A 84 5.52 18.98 -24.07
C ILE A 84 6.56 19.85 -23.37
N ARG A 85 7.54 20.37 -24.12
CA ARG A 85 8.60 21.25 -23.58
C ARG A 85 8.03 22.44 -22.81
N ARG A 86 7.07 23.16 -23.40
CA ARG A 86 6.44 24.33 -22.77
C ARG A 86 5.63 23.94 -21.54
N GLY A 87 4.89 22.84 -21.58
CA GLY A 87 4.11 22.37 -20.44
C GLY A 87 4.98 21.91 -19.28
N GLU A 88 6.12 21.25 -19.55
CA GLU A 88 7.09 20.84 -18.52
C GLU A 88 7.72 22.05 -17.83
N ALA A 89 8.13 23.07 -18.60
CA ALA A 89 8.66 24.31 -18.03
C ALA A 89 7.65 25.03 -17.13
N GLN A 90 6.38 25.06 -17.55
CA GLN A 90 5.29 25.63 -16.76
C GLN A 90 5.03 24.83 -15.47
N ALA A 91 4.94 23.50 -15.59
CA ALA A 91 4.72 22.61 -14.46
C ALA A 91 5.85 22.73 -13.41
N ALA A 92 7.10 22.84 -13.87
CA ALA A 92 8.27 23.05 -13.01
C ALA A 92 8.22 24.41 -12.29
N THR A 93 7.77 25.47 -12.97
CA THR A 93 7.61 26.80 -12.38
C THR A 93 6.54 26.81 -11.28
N GLU A 94 5.47 26.03 -11.46
CA GLU A 94 4.38 25.88 -10.49
C GLU A 94 4.65 24.82 -9.41
N GLY A 95 5.74 24.04 -9.52
CA GLY A 95 6.05 22.95 -8.61
C GLY A 95 5.04 21.79 -8.65
N ILE A 96 4.40 21.55 -9.80
CA ILE A 96 3.40 20.50 -9.98
C ILE A 96 3.83 19.49 -11.04
N GLU A 97 3.21 18.31 -11.00
CA GLU A 97 3.36 17.31 -12.06
C GLU A 97 2.71 17.76 -13.37
N PHE A 98 3.32 17.42 -14.49
CA PHE A 98 2.77 17.71 -15.83
C PHE A 98 1.36 17.15 -16.01
N SER A 99 1.08 15.97 -15.43
CA SER A 99 -0.26 15.38 -15.48
C SER A 99 -1.32 16.21 -14.75
N ALA A 100 -0.94 16.97 -13.72
CA ALA A 100 -1.84 17.87 -12.99
C ALA A 100 -2.12 19.13 -13.82
N LEU A 101 -1.08 19.71 -14.43
CA LEU A 101 -1.23 20.81 -15.39
C LEU A 101 -2.13 20.42 -16.57
N ALA A 102 -1.93 19.21 -17.12
CA ALA A 102 -2.72 18.68 -18.24
C ALA A 102 -4.20 18.54 -17.90
N ARG A 103 -4.53 18.05 -16.70
CA ARG A 103 -5.92 17.93 -16.22
C ARG A 103 -6.56 19.30 -16.06
N ARG A 104 -5.89 20.24 -15.37
CA ARG A 104 -6.36 21.62 -15.20
C ARG A 104 -6.63 22.30 -16.54
N ALA A 105 -5.72 22.15 -17.50
CA ALA A 105 -5.89 22.73 -18.83
C ALA A 105 -7.09 22.14 -19.61
N LEU A 106 -7.37 20.84 -19.42
CA LEU A 106 -8.54 20.20 -20.02
C LEU A 106 -9.84 20.70 -19.38
N ASP A 107 -9.87 20.81 -18.04
CA ASP A 107 -11.03 21.33 -17.31
C ASP A 107 -11.35 22.76 -17.74
N GLU A 108 -10.33 23.64 -17.79
CA GLU A 108 -10.48 25.02 -18.29
C GLU A 108 -10.98 25.08 -19.73
N TYR A 109 -10.52 24.17 -20.59
CA TYR A 109 -10.97 24.13 -21.99
C TYR A 109 -12.45 23.76 -22.08
N LEU A 110 -12.88 22.74 -21.32
CA LEU A 110 -14.28 22.31 -21.29
C LEU A 110 -15.17 23.41 -20.72
N GLU A 111 -14.82 23.99 -19.58
CA GLU A 111 -15.60 25.09 -18.97
C GLU A 111 -15.79 26.26 -19.93
N ARG A 112 -14.78 26.63 -20.72
CA ARG A 112 -14.87 27.75 -21.67
C ARG A 112 -15.65 27.45 -22.94
N HIS A 113 -15.80 26.18 -23.32
CA HIS A 113 -16.33 25.80 -24.65
C HIS A 113 -17.56 24.89 -24.59
N THR A 114 -17.95 24.44 -23.40
CA THR A 114 -19.13 23.59 -23.21
C THR A 114 -20.13 24.16 -22.20
N ALA A 115 -19.87 25.35 -21.64
CA ALA A 115 -20.82 26.10 -20.82
C ALA A 115 -21.75 26.98 -21.68
#